data_AF-A0A7C9U445-F1
#
_entry.id   AF-A0A7C9U445-F1
#
_cell.length_a   1.000
_cell.length_b   1.000
_cell.length_c   1.000
_cell.angle_alpha   90.00
_cell.angle_beta   90.00
_cell.angle_gamma   90.00
#
_symmetry.space_group_name_H-M   'P 1'
#
loop_
_entity.id
_entity.type
_entity.pdbx_description
1 polymer ?
#
loop_
_entity_poly.entity_id
_entity_poly.type
_entity_poly.pdbx_seq_one_letter_code
_entity_poly.pdbx_strand_id
1 'polypeptide(L)'
;MKFTSYEKIGESLRQLQIDDAGYRLLDKTDWIVTEKVHGANFVFVTDGETIRCAKRKAFLEPRENFFHYQTLVEKLQSQVKDAFALVRERDSEVSQISIYGELFGGGYPHPEVQPEPSVKLVQTGVYYAPNIEFYAFDIAVETGDNQEVRRAYLDCDRAIDIFAAVGLFYARPLFVGKLERAWDYPIGFDSTIPELLGLPPLADNQAEGVAIKPMQSIEVETKKGRLRPVLKKKIAAFAEDRRYLQSEKWPEPPELGQSDRLTLLQWEAFNLVTENRLVNAISKIGPMAGKRRRQSRQLFRAFVDDVLEQLYQNQPDALAAIAPQERKLLNQYISGEARKLFKQFFHNSARD
;
A
#
# COMPACT_ATOMS: atom_id res chain seq x y z
N MET A 1 5.45 -20.77 18.12
CA MET A 1 5.78 -19.76 17.09
C MET A 1 6.12 -18.42 17.71
N LYS A 2 7.22 -17.82 17.24
CA LYS A 2 7.66 -16.46 17.58
C LYS A 2 7.47 -15.56 16.36
N PHE A 3 7.02 -14.32 16.57
CA PHE A 3 6.96 -13.33 15.50
C PHE A 3 8.12 -12.34 15.62
N THR A 4 8.80 -12.13 14.50
CA THR A 4 9.80 -11.09 14.35
C THR A 4 9.30 -10.10 13.29
N SER A 5 9.22 -8.81 13.66
CA SER A 5 8.82 -7.75 12.71
C SER A 5 9.85 -7.60 11.60
N TYR A 6 9.38 -7.28 10.39
CA TYR A 6 10.27 -6.94 9.28
C TYR A 6 11.09 -5.68 9.58
N GLU A 7 12.36 -5.65 9.14
CA GLU A 7 13.24 -4.51 9.41
C GLU A 7 12.72 -3.21 8.78
N LYS A 8 13.13 -2.09 9.36
CA LYS A 8 12.89 -0.79 8.72
C LYS A 8 13.83 -0.63 7.54
N ILE A 9 13.26 -0.26 6.40
CA ILE A 9 13.98 -0.01 5.14
C ILE A 9 14.47 1.44 5.09
N GLY A 10 15.72 1.65 4.70
CA GLY A 10 16.33 2.98 4.57
C GLY A 10 15.91 3.74 3.31
N GLU A 11 15.98 5.07 3.34
CA GLU A 11 15.67 5.94 2.19
C GLU A 11 16.92 6.43 1.46
N SER A 12 18.11 6.15 2.01
CA SER A 12 19.38 6.41 1.33
C SER A 12 20.49 5.55 1.91
N LEU A 13 21.50 5.26 1.09
CA LEU A 13 22.73 4.60 1.52
C LEU A 13 23.47 5.39 2.62
N ARG A 14 23.40 6.73 2.60
CA ARG A 14 24.04 7.58 3.62
C ARG A 14 23.45 7.38 5.02
N GLN A 15 22.20 6.95 5.13
CA GLN A 15 21.57 6.64 6.41
C GLN A 15 22.10 5.34 7.04
N LEU A 16 22.74 4.47 6.25
CA LEU A 16 23.22 3.16 6.73
C LEU A 16 24.47 3.30 7.62
N GLN A 17 25.23 4.40 7.53
CA GLN A 17 26.42 4.68 8.35
C GLN A 17 27.41 3.50 8.43
N ILE A 18 27.65 2.84 7.29
CA ILE A 18 28.55 1.70 7.15
C ILE A 18 30.01 2.14 6.93
N ASP A 19 30.94 1.25 7.22
CA ASP A 19 32.37 1.43 7.01
C ASP A 19 32.81 1.03 5.58
N ASP A 20 34.12 1.17 5.29
CA ASP A 20 34.69 0.85 3.99
C ASP A 20 34.51 -0.63 3.60
N ALA A 21 34.52 -1.54 4.58
CA ALA A 21 34.29 -2.96 4.34
C ALA A 21 32.83 -3.21 3.90
N GLY A 22 31.88 -2.55 4.55
CA GLY A 22 30.47 -2.52 4.16
C GLY A 22 30.29 -2.02 2.74
N TYR A 23 30.89 -0.88 2.36
CA TYR A 23 30.80 -0.36 0.99
C TYR A 23 31.33 -1.35 -0.06
N ARG A 24 32.47 -1.99 0.19
CA ARG A 24 33.03 -3.01 -0.72
C ARG A 24 32.13 -4.23 -0.84
N LEU A 25 31.43 -4.62 0.24
CA LEU A 25 30.46 -5.70 0.19
C LEU A 25 29.26 -5.30 -0.69
N LEU A 26 28.69 -4.11 -0.48
CA LEU A 26 27.57 -3.62 -1.28
C LEU A 26 27.90 -3.55 -2.79
N ASP A 27 29.12 -3.16 -3.15
CA ASP A 27 29.59 -3.03 -4.54
C ASP A 27 29.75 -4.40 -5.24
N LYS A 28 30.18 -5.42 -4.49
CA LYS A 28 30.34 -6.78 -5.02
C LYS A 28 29.00 -7.49 -5.20
N THR A 29 28.05 -7.24 -4.31
CA THR A 29 26.73 -7.87 -4.30
C THR A 29 25.89 -7.40 -5.49
N ASP A 30 25.15 -8.32 -6.09
CA ASP A 30 24.10 -7.97 -7.04
C ASP A 30 22.83 -7.59 -6.30
N TRP A 31 22.06 -6.69 -6.88
CA TRP A 31 20.88 -6.07 -6.30
C TRP A 31 19.68 -6.30 -7.19
N ILE A 32 18.55 -6.54 -6.56
CA ILE A 32 17.26 -6.65 -7.22
C ILE A 32 16.42 -5.41 -6.91
N VAL A 33 15.77 -4.88 -7.95
CA VAL A 33 14.76 -3.83 -7.87
C VAL A 33 13.40 -4.46 -8.11
N THR A 34 12.43 -4.19 -7.24
CA THR A 34 11.04 -4.64 -7.40
C THR A 34 10.09 -3.47 -7.22
N GLU A 35 8.90 -3.56 -7.80
CA GLU A 35 7.85 -2.57 -7.53
C GLU A 35 7.55 -2.54 -6.03
N LYS A 36 7.51 -1.33 -5.47
CA LYS A 36 7.10 -1.13 -4.09
C LYS A 36 5.59 -0.95 -4.04
N VAL A 37 4.90 -1.92 -3.43
CA VAL A 37 3.45 -1.86 -3.23
C VAL A 37 3.10 -0.90 -2.10
N HIS A 38 2.06 -0.11 -2.35
CA HIS A 38 1.38 0.73 -1.37
C HIS A 38 0.21 -0.02 -0.75
N GLY A 39 0.44 -0.63 0.41
CA GLY A 39 -0.57 -1.48 1.04
C GLY A 39 -0.43 -1.49 2.56
N ALA A 40 -0.62 -2.67 3.14
CA ALA A 40 -0.39 -2.93 4.55
C ALA A 40 0.50 -4.16 4.74
N ASN A 41 1.63 -3.98 5.43
CA ASN A 41 2.54 -5.07 5.73
C ASN A 41 1.84 -6.24 6.45
N PHE A 42 2.07 -7.44 5.92
CA PHE A 42 1.43 -8.67 6.37
C PHE A 42 2.40 -9.84 6.27
N VAL A 43 2.28 -10.78 7.19
CA VAL A 43 3.22 -11.89 7.33
C VAL A 43 2.47 -13.17 7.62
N PHE A 44 2.75 -14.22 6.84
CA PHE A 44 2.40 -15.59 7.21
C PHE A 44 3.56 -16.21 8.01
N VAL A 45 3.25 -16.80 9.16
CA VAL A 45 4.20 -17.52 10.01
C VAL A 45 3.71 -18.96 10.13
N THR A 46 4.56 -19.93 9.80
CA THR A 46 4.17 -21.35 9.83
C THR A 46 5.34 -22.25 10.22
N ASP A 47 5.02 -23.33 10.93
CA ASP A 47 5.88 -24.47 11.26
C ASP A 47 5.52 -25.71 10.40
N GLY A 48 4.74 -25.52 9.34
CA GLY A 48 4.21 -26.56 8.47
C GLY A 48 2.87 -27.14 8.91
N GLU A 49 2.56 -27.09 10.20
CA GLU A 49 1.29 -27.59 10.74
C GLU A 49 0.27 -26.47 10.89
N THR A 50 0.69 -25.41 11.58
CA THR A 50 -0.14 -24.26 11.95
C THR A 50 0.26 -23.05 11.11
N ILE A 51 -0.70 -22.16 10.83
CA ILE A 51 -0.46 -20.86 10.20
C ILE A 51 -0.96 -19.76 11.14
N ARG A 52 -0.10 -18.79 11.42
CA ARG A 52 -0.47 -17.55 12.10
C ARG A 52 -0.16 -16.36 11.21
N CYS A 53 -0.98 -15.32 11.30
CA CYS A 53 -0.80 -14.10 10.52
C CYS A 53 -0.38 -12.95 11.43
N ALA A 54 0.45 -12.05 10.92
CA ALA A 54 0.89 -10.87 11.64
C ALA A 54 0.83 -9.62 10.78
N LYS A 55 0.48 -8.50 11.42
CA LYS A 55 0.75 -7.16 10.91
C LYS A 55 2.16 -6.74 11.34
N ARG A 56 2.63 -5.61 10.82
CA ARG A 56 3.99 -5.09 11.04
C ARG A 56 4.60 -5.25 12.45
N LYS A 57 3.80 -5.14 13.51
CA LYS A 57 4.28 -5.10 14.90
C LYS A 57 3.79 -6.24 15.78
N ALA A 58 2.81 -7.03 15.34
CA ALA A 58 2.19 -8.05 16.19
C ALA A 58 1.45 -9.09 15.35
N PHE A 59 1.28 -10.28 15.93
CA PHE A 59 0.29 -11.24 15.44
C PHE A 59 -1.11 -10.61 15.39
N LEU A 60 -1.91 -11.03 14.42
CA LEU A 60 -3.32 -10.72 14.32
C LEU A 60 -4.11 -11.71 15.18
N GLU A 61 -5.11 -11.22 15.88
CA GLU A 61 -6.05 -12.09 16.58
C GLU A 61 -7.02 -12.75 15.56
N PRO A 62 -7.52 -13.98 15.81
CA PRO A 62 -8.34 -14.71 14.84
C PRO A 62 -9.58 -13.93 14.35
N ARG A 63 -10.15 -13.08 15.20
CA ARG A 63 -11.33 -12.25 14.91
C ARG A 63 -11.01 -10.77 14.69
N GLU A 64 -9.72 -10.41 14.59
CA GLU A 64 -9.33 -9.03 14.31
C GLU A 64 -9.78 -8.65 12.89
N ASN A 65 -10.43 -7.50 12.76
CA ASN A 65 -10.74 -6.95 11.45
C ASN A 65 -9.50 -6.25 10.88
N PHE A 66 -8.83 -6.91 9.92
CA PHE A 66 -7.67 -6.39 9.22
C PHE A 66 -7.80 -6.69 7.72
N PHE A 67 -8.54 -5.84 7.01
CA PHE A 67 -8.74 -5.92 5.55
C PHE A 67 -9.25 -7.29 5.07
N HIS A 68 -10.13 -7.95 5.84
CA HIS A 68 -10.67 -9.28 5.50
C HIS A 68 -9.60 -10.34 5.18
N TYR A 69 -8.43 -10.25 5.84
CA TYR A 69 -7.31 -11.16 5.60
C TYR A 69 -7.66 -12.65 5.77
N GLN A 70 -8.70 -12.98 6.54
CA GLN A 70 -9.13 -14.35 6.78
C GLN A 70 -9.44 -15.11 5.48
N THR A 71 -10.13 -14.50 4.53
CA THR A 71 -10.43 -15.11 3.22
C THR A 71 -9.15 -15.40 2.43
N LEU A 72 -8.14 -14.54 2.58
CA LEU A 72 -6.84 -14.74 1.95
C LEU A 72 -6.05 -15.88 2.60
N VAL A 73 -6.16 -16.05 3.93
CA VAL A 73 -5.57 -17.19 4.64
C VAL A 73 -6.18 -18.49 4.12
N GLU A 74 -7.50 -18.57 3.99
CA GLU A 74 -8.19 -19.75 3.47
C GLU A 74 -7.74 -20.09 2.04
N LYS A 75 -7.58 -19.06 1.18
CA LYS A 75 -7.12 -19.19 -0.22
C LYS A 75 -5.65 -19.62 -0.34
N LEU A 76 -4.78 -19.18 0.57
CA LEU A 76 -3.32 -19.34 0.45
C LEU A 76 -2.71 -20.37 1.41
N GLN A 77 -3.50 -21.00 2.28
CA GLN A 77 -2.98 -21.92 3.29
C GLN A 77 -2.16 -23.09 2.72
N SER A 78 -2.57 -23.66 1.58
CA SER A 78 -1.85 -24.74 0.91
C SER A 78 -0.50 -24.25 0.42
N GLN A 79 -0.47 -23.12 -0.28
CA GLN A 79 0.74 -22.53 -0.83
C GLN A 79 1.75 -22.17 0.27
N VAL A 80 1.26 -21.67 1.41
CA VAL A 80 2.10 -21.36 2.57
C VAL A 80 2.72 -22.62 3.18
N LYS A 81 1.95 -23.72 3.28
CA LYS A 81 2.46 -25.01 3.77
C LYS A 81 3.43 -25.66 2.78
N ASP A 82 3.13 -25.60 1.49
CA ASP A 82 4.00 -26.10 0.43
C ASP A 82 5.32 -25.31 0.38
N ALA A 83 5.27 -23.99 0.60
CA ALA A 83 6.48 -23.17 0.71
C ALA A 83 7.35 -23.62 1.88
N PHE A 84 6.75 -23.92 3.03
CA PHE A 84 7.48 -24.50 4.17
C PHE A 84 8.11 -25.85 3.83
N ALA A 85 7.36 -26.74 3.16
CA ALA A 85 7.87 -28.03 2.74
C ALA A 85 9.09 -27.90 1.80
N LEU A 86 9.01 -27.01 0.80
CA LEU A 86 10.12 -26.74 -0.13
C LEU A 86 11.35 -26.14 0.57
N VAL A 87 11.14 -25.30 1.58
CA VAL A 87 12.26 -24.79 2.40
C VAL A 87 12.92 -25.94 3.16
N ARG A 88 12.13 -26.80 3.81
CA ARG A 88 12.63 -27.92 4.61
C ARG A 88 13.29 -29.05 3.80
N GLU A 89 12.87 -29.24 2.56
CA GLU A 89 13.50 -30.21 1.65
C GLU A 89 14.99 -29.92 1.48
N ARG A 90 15.37 -28.63 1.45
CA ARG A 90 16.77 -28.20 1.33
C ARG A 90 17.45 -27.93 2.67
N ASP A 91 16.69 -27.63 3.70
CA ASP A 91 17.19 -27.29 5.03
C ASP A 91 16.30 -27.92 6.11
N SER A 92 16.64 -29.15 6.49
CA SER A 92 15.82 -29.95 7.40
C SER A 92 15.75 -29.39 8.83
N GLU A 93 16.68 -28.50 9.20
CA GLU A 93 16.78 -27.86 10.51
C GLU A 93 15.83 -26.66 10.68
N VAL A 94 15.19 -26.20 9.58
CA VAL A 94 14.19 -25.15 9.64
C VAL A 94 12.96 -25.64 10.40
N SER A 95 12.65 -24.97 11.50
CA SER A 95 11.49 -25.26 12.36
C SER A 95 10.32 -24.31 12.11
N GLN A 96 10.57 -23.13 11.53
CA GLN A 96 9.54 -22.14 11.21
C GLN A 96 9.98 -21.28 10.02
N ILE A 97 9.03 -20.86 9.18
CA ILE A 97 9.25 -19.79 8.19
C ILE A 97 8.33 -18.60 8.46
N SER A 98 8.78 -17.42 8.03
CA SER A 98 7.98 -16.20 7.95
C SER A 98 8.01 -15.68 6.51
N ILE A 99 6.86 -15.68 5.83
CA ILE A 99 6.69 -15.12 4.49
C ILE A 99 6.17 -13.69 4.64
N TYR A 100 7.05 -12.72 4.37
CA TYR A 100 6.74 -11.30 4.41
C TYR A 100 6.17 -10.84 3.09
N GLY A 101 5.11 -10.05 3.16
CA GLY A 101 4.49 -9.43 2.02
C GLY A 101 3.71 -8.18 2.38
N GLU A 102 2.98 -7.69 1.40
CA GLU A 102 2.05 -6.57 1.52
C GLU A 102 0.65 -7.05 1.16
N LEU A 103 -0.35 -6.78 2.00
CA LEU A 103 -1.75 -6.81 1.57
C LEU A 103 -2.03 -5.58 0.74
N PHE A 104 -2.73 -5.76 -0.38
CA PHE A 104 -3.05 -4.68 -1.29
C PHE A 104 -4.37 -4.93 -2.03
N GLY A 105 -4.82 -3.92 -2.79
CA GLY A 105 -6.05 -4.00 -3.58
C GLY A 105 -7.28 -3.59 -2.78
N GLY A 106 -8.41 -4.21 -3.10
CA GLY A 106 -9.73 -3.88 -2.55
C GLY A 106 -10.47 -2.79 -3.33
N GLY A 107 -10.05 -2.52 -4.56
CA GLY A 107 -10.74 -1.60 -5.47
C GLY A 107 -9.98 -1.38 -6.77
N TYR A 108 -10.71 -1.34 -7.88
CA TYR A 108 -10.16 -1.15 -9.23
C TYR A 108 -11.16 -0.37 -10.11
N PRO A 109 -10.97 0.94 -10.31
CA PRO A 109 -11.96 1.80 -10.97
C PRO A 109 -11.85 1.69 -12.50
N HIS A 110 -12.22 0.54 -13.06
CA HIS A 110 -12.27 0.32 -14.51
C HIS A 110 -13.67 -0.17 -14.94
N PRO A 111 -14.25 0.35 -16.03
CA PRO A 111 -15.60 -0.02 -16.48
C PRO A 111 -15.80 -1.53 -16.73
N GLU A 112 -14.74 -2.21 -17.16
CA GLU A 112 -14.76 -3.66 -17.48
C GLU A 112 -14.46 -4.55 -16.26
N VAL A 113 -14.11 -3.97 -15.10
CA VAL A 113 -13.76 -4.73 -13.91
C VAL A 113 -14.88 -4.59 -12.89
N GLN A 114 -15.48 -5.72 -12.50
CA GLN A 114 -16.53 -5.71 -11.48
C GLN A 114 -15.92 -5.36 -10.11
N PRO A 115 -16.47 -4.37 -9.39
CA PRO A 115 -16.08 -4.10 -8.02
C PRO A 115 -16.39 -5.30 -7.11
N GLU A 116 -15.58 -5.50 -6.07
CA GLU A 116 -15.90 -6.43 -4.98
C GLU A 116 -16.45 -5.63 -3.79
N PRO A 117 -17.78 -5.63 -3.55
CA PRO A 117 -18.39 -4.80 -2.51
C PRO A 117 -18.04 -5.25 -1.08
N SER A 118 -17.62 -6.50 -0.90
CA SER A 118 -17.34 -7.06 0.42
C SER A 118 -15.98 -6.65 0.99
N VAL A 119 -15.13 -6.01 0.19
CA VAL A 119 -13.77 -5.60 0.59
C VAL A 119 -13.60 -4.10 0.49
N LYS A 120 -12.65 -3.58 1.28
CA LYS A 120 -12.28 -2.16 1.26
C LYS A 120 -10.85 -2.02 0.75
N LEU A 121 -10.59 -0.92 0.05
CA LEU A 121 -9.24 -0.51 -0.34
C LEU A 121 -8.29 -0.56 0.86
N VAL A 122 -7.16 -1.22 0.69
CA VAL A 122 -6.12 -1.26 1.72
C VAL A 122 -5.45 0.11 1.86
N GLN A 123 -5.23 0.78 0.73
CA GLN A 123 -4.70 2.14 0.62
C GLN A 123 -5.31 2.86 -0.59
N THR A 124 -5.23 4.19 -0.60
CA THR A 124 -5.65 5.05 -1.70
C THR A 124 -4.47 5.49 -2.56
N GLY A 125 -4.77 5.96 -3.78
CA GLY A 125 -3.80 6.59 -4.68
C GLY A 125 -3.15 5.66 -5.71
N VAL A 126 -3.14 4.35 -5.48
CA VAL A 126 -2.73 3.34 -6.49
C VAL A 126 -3.70 2.17 -6.46
N TYR A 127 -4.18 1.77 -7.63
CA TYR A 127 -5.15 0.69 -7.81
C TYR A 127 -4.46 -0.53 -8.39
N TYR A 128 -4.58 -1.64 -7.68
CA TYR A 128 -3.88 -2.86 -8.04
C TYR A 128 -4.83 -3.99 -8.44
N ALA A 129 -5.93 -4.18 -7.69
CA ALA A 129 -6.88 -5.28 -7.86
C ALA A 129 -8.24 -4.94 -7.23
N PRO A 130 -9.36 -5.47 -7.77
CA PRO A 130 -10.67 -5.30 -7.16
C PRO A 130 -10.78 -6.02 -5.81
N ASN A 131 -10.10 -7.17 -5.68
CA ASN A 131 -10.03 -7.97 -4.45
C ASN A 131 -8.81 -7.64 -3.60
N ILE A 132 -8.79 -8.16 -2.37
CA ILE A 132 -7.59 -8.16 -1.52
C ILE A 132 -6.66 -9.28 -1.98
N GLU A 133 -5.42 -8.92 -2.27
CA GLU A 133 -4.37 -9.86 -2.68
C GLU A 133 -3.14 -9.73 -1.77
N PHE A 134 -2.25 -10.73 -1.83
CA PHE A 134 -1.00 -10.77 -1.08
C PHE A 134 0.21 -10.70 -2.01
N TYR A 135 1.11 -9.74 -1.77
CA TYR A 135 2.34 -9.57 -2.54
C TYR A 135 3.54 -10.02 -1.71
N ALA A 136 3.99 -11.26 -1.90
CA ALA A 136 5.13 -11.82 -1.18
C ALA A 136 6.46 -11.20 -1.67
N PHE A 137 7.34 -10.82 -0.73
CA PHE A 137 8.63 -10.22 -1.09
C PHE A 137 9.84 -10.79 -0.35
N ASP A 138 9.69 -11.48 0.78
CA ASP A 138 10.83 -12.13 1.46
C ASP A 138 10.38 -13.36 2.26
N ILE A 139 11.29 -14.31 2.44
CA ILE A 139 11.13 -15.44 3.37
C ILE A 139 12.25 -15.38 4.40
N ALA A 140 11.90 -15.39 5.69
CA ALA A 140 12.83 -15.68 6.76
C ALA A 140 12.62 -17.09 7.28
N VAL A 141 13.71 -17.74 7.67
CA VAL A 141 13.73 -19.06 8.28
C VAL A 141 14.23 -18.95 9.70
N GLU A 142 13.66 -19.75 10.59
CA GLU A 142 14.17 -19.99 11.93
C GLU A 142 14.69 -21.44 12.00
N THR A 143 15.96 -21.58 12.40
CA THR A 143 16.66 -22.87 12.54
C THR A 143 17.09 -23.05 13.99
N GLY A 144 17.09 -24.30 14.47
CA GLY A 144 17.49 -24.65 15.83
C GLY A 144 16.32 -25.00 16.76
N ASP A 145 16.66 -25.33 17.99
CA ASP A 145 15.69 -25.73 19.03
C ASP A 145 15.25 -24.53 19.89
N ASN A 146 14.33 -24.78 20.84
CA ASN A 146 13.74 -23.75 21.70
C ASN A 146 14.76 -22.94 22.54
N GLN A 147 16.04 -23.35 22.62
CA GLN A 147 17.06 -22.65 23.40
C GLN A 147 17.99 -21.77 22.54
N GLU A 148 18.28 -22.14 21.29
CA GLU A 148 19.13 -21.35 20.37
C GLU A 148 18.50 -21.16 18.98
N VAL A 149 17.35 -20.48 18.92
CA VAL A 149 16.72 -20.13 17.63
C VAL A 149 17.55 -19.07 16.89
N ARG A 150 18.07 -19.43 15.72
CA ARG A 150 18.72 -18.50 14.78
C ARG A 150 17.75 -18.14 13.67
N ARG A 151 17.73 -16.87 13.28
CA ARG A 151 16.89 -16.36 12.19
C ARG A 151 17.76 -15.82 11.07
N ALA A 152 17.44 -16.20 9.84
CA ALA A 152 18.07 -15.68 8.63
C ALA A 152 17.03 -15.46 7.52
N TYR A 153 17.32 -14.56 6.58
CA TYR A 153 16.55 -14.45 5.35
C TYR A 153 17.13 -15.38 4.29
N LEU A 154 16.24 -15.99 3.50
CA LEU A 154 16.66 -16.63 2.25
C LEU A 154 17.16 -15.58 1.26
N ASP A 155 18.04 -16.03 0.37
CA ASP A 155 18.41 -15.26 -0.82
C ASP A 155 17.16 -14.99 -1.68
N CYS A 156 17.17 -13.86 -2.39
CA CYS A 156 16.00 -13.39 -3.12
C CYS A 156 15.60 -14.32 -4.25
N ASP A 157 16.59 -14.88 -4.96
CA ASP A 157 16.37 -15.88 -6.01
C ASP A 157 15.68 -17.13 -5.46
N ARG A 158 16.16 -17.67 -4.34
CA ARG A 158 15.56 -18.83 -3.68
C ARG A 158 14.14 -18.52 -3.21
N ALA A 159 13.89 -17.34 -2.65
CA ALA A 159 12.54 -16.94 -2.26
C ALA A 159 11.60 -16.83 -3.47
N ILE A 160 12.06 -16.24 -4.58
CA ILE A 160 11.30 -16.12 -5.83
C ILE A 160 10.98 -17.50 -6.41
N ASP A 161 11.95 -18.41 -6.46
CA ASP A 161 11.74 -19.78 -6.94
C ASP A 161 10.66 -20.50 -6.12
N ILE A 162 10.69 -20.35 -4.80
CA ILE A 162 9.68 -20.91 -3.91
C ILE A 162 8.32 -20.29 -4.21
N PHE A 163 8.21 -18.96 -4.26
CA PHE A 163 6.94 -18.27 -4.54
C PHE A 163 6.35 -18.71 -5.88
N ALA A 164 7.18 -18.80 -6.92
CA ALA A 164 6.76 -19.25 -8.23
C ALA A 164 6.30 -20.71 -8.22
N ALA A 165 7.04 -21.60 -7.55
CA ALA A 165 6.71 -23.02 -7.46
C ALA A 165 5.37 -23.27 -6.77
N VAL A 166 5.04 -22.50 -5.73
CA VAL A 166 3.77 -22.65 -5.00
C VAL A 166 2.64 -21.76 -5.54
N GLY A 167 2.90 -20.92 -6.54
CA GLY A 167 1.91 -20.02 -7.11
C GLY A 167 1.48 -18.87 -6.18
N LEU A 168 2.36 -18.40 -5.30
CA LEU A 168 2.13 -17.16 -4.55
C LEU A 168 2.34 -15.95 -5.48
N PHE A 169 1.54 -14.90 -5.35
CA PHE A 169 1.82 -13.64 -6.04
C PHE A 169 2.97 -12.92 -5.33
N TYR A 170 3.98 -12.48 -6.08
CA TYR A 170 5.25 -12.04 -5.51
C TYR A 170 5.90 -10.87 -6.24
N ALA A 171 6.91 -10.30 -5.59
CA ALA A 171 7.72 -9.21 -6.09
C ALA A 171 8.63 -9.62 -7.24
N ARG A 172 8.13 -9.48 -8.47
CA ARG A 172 8.89 -9.78 -9.69
C ARG A 172 10.03 -8.77 -9.88
N PRO A 173 11.24 -9.23 -10.29
CA PRO A 173 12.34 -8.33 -10.60
C PRO A 173 11.98 -7.37 -11.74
N LEU A 174 12.11 -6.07 -11.48
CA LEU A 174 12.13 -5.02 -12.51
C LEU A 174 13.55 -4.84 -13.07
N PHE A 175 14.57 -5.07 -12.23
CA PHE A 175 15.98 -5.01 -12.61
C PHE A 175 16.82 -5.89 -11.66
N VAL A 176 17.89 -6.47 -12.20
CA VAL A 176 18.94 -7.15 -11.42
C VAL A 176 20.30 -6.66 -11.91
N GLY A 177 21.18 -6.24 -11.00
CA GLY A 177 22.53 -5.79 -11.35
C GLY A 177 23.24 -5.06 -10.21
N LYS A 178 24.24 -4.24 -10.53
CA LYS A 178 25.03 -3.52 -9.51
C LYS A 178 24.24 -2.39 -8.83
N LEU A 179 24.64 -2.06 -7.59
CA LEU A 179 23.96 -1.09 -6.73
C LEU A 179 23.74 0.27 -7.39
N GLU A 180 24.76 0.81 -8.07
CA GLU A 180 24.66 2.11 -8.77
C GLU A 180 23.50 2.10 -9.78
N ARG A 181 23.45 1.07 -10.63
CA ARG A 181 22.38 0.92 -11.64
C ARG A 181 21.02 0.63 -11.00
N ALA A 182 20.99 -0.16 -9.93
CA ALA A 182 19.75 -0.43 -9.19
C ALA A 182 19.19 0.83 -8.52
N TRP A 183 20.06 1.70 -8.00
CA TRP A 183 19.70 2.98 -7.38
C TRP A 183 19.17 3.99 -8.40
N ASP A 184 19.76 3.99 -9.59
CA ASP A 184 19.37 4.85 -10.71
C ASP A 184 18.14 4.35 -11.46
N TYR A 185 17.55 3.21 -11.06
CA TYR A 185 16.33 2.70 -11.66
C TYR A 185 15.24 3.79 -11.68
N PRO A 186 14.58 3.99 -12.85
CA PRO A 186 13.59 5.05 -13.01
C PRO A 186 12.35 4.80 -12.13
N ILE A 187 11.81 5.87 -11.57
CA ILE A 187 10.55 5.88 -10.81
C ILE A 187 9.52 6.76 -11.55
N GLY A 188 8.24 6.66 -11.19
CA GLY A 188 7.16 7.38 -11.88
C GLY A 188 6.56 6.63 -13.06
N PHE A 189 6.87 5.33 -13.18
CA PHE A 189 6.17 4.41 -14.07
C PHE A 189 4.79 4.04 -13.49
N ASP A 190 3.86 3.66 -14.36
CA ASP A 190 2.57 3.11 -13.96
C ASP A 190 2.73 1.72 -13.35
N SER A 191 1.94 1.40 -12.32
CA SER A 191 2.02 0.10 -11.65
C SER A 191 1.94 -1.06 -12.65
N THR A 192 2.88 -2.00 -12.52
CA THR A 192 2.97 -3.21 -13.36
C THR A 192 2.04 -4.31 -12.86
N ILE A 193 1.54 -4.18 -11.62
CA ILE A 193 0.79 -5.22 -10.91
C ILE A 193 -0.56 -5.53 -11.55
N PRO A 194 -1.37 -4.55 -12.02
CA PRO A 194 -2.64 -4.88 -12.66
C PRO A 194 -2.49 -5.79 -13.87
N GLU A 195 -1.48 -5.54 -14.72
CA GLU A 195 -1.19 -6.40 -15.88
C GLU A 195 -0.80 -7.82 -15.44
N LEU A 196 0.01 -7.96 -14.38
CA LEU A 196 0.37 -9.26 -13.81
C LEU A 196 -0.82 -10.04 -13.25
N LEU A 197 -1.91 -9.34 -12.92
CA LEU A 197 -3.18 -9.91 -12.46
C LEU A 197 -4.21 -10.08 -13.60
N GLY A 198 -3.83 -9.77 -14.84
CA GLY A 198 -4.70 -9.85 -16.02
C GLY A 198 -5.77 -8.76 -16.07
N LEU A 199 -5.54 -7.62 -15.42
CA LEU A 199 -6.47 -6.48 -15.38
C LEU A 199 -6.14 -5.45 -16.47
N PRO A 200 -7.15 -4.76 -17.04
CA PRO A 200 -6.96 -3.73 -18.05
C PRO A 200 -6.25 -2.50 -17.45
N PRO A 201 -5.43 -1.76 -18.21
CA PRO A 201 -4.67 -0.63 -17.68
C PRO A 201 -5.58 0.52 -17.19
N LEU A 202 -5.08 1.25 -16.19
CA LEU A 202 -5.70 2.49 -15.71
C LEU A 202 -4.84 3.69 -16.10
N ALA A 203 -5.47 4.79 -16.48
CA ALA A 203 -4.79 6.07 -16.66
C ALA A 203 -4.29 6.61 -15.30
N ASP A 204 -3.09 7.19 -15.30
CA ASP A 204 -2.47 7.88 -14.17
C ASP A 204 -2.31 7.03 -12.88
N ASN A 205 -2.10 5.72 -13.04
CA ASN A 205 -1.96 4.78 -11.92
C ASN A 205 -0.50 4.53 -11.53
N GLN A 206 0.20 5.62 -11.18
CA GLN A 206 1.64 5.60 -10.91
C GLN A 206 2.00 4.74 -9.70
N ALA A 207 3.01 3.89 -9.85
CA ALA A 207 3.55 3.09 -8.74
C ALA A 207 4.12 4.00 -7.65
N GLU A 208 4.09 3.54 -6.38
CA GLU A 208 4.71 4.25 -5.25
C GLU A 208 6.19 4.50 -5.48
N GLY A 209 6.84 3.53 -6.12
CA GLY A 209 8.26 3.54 -6.45
C GLY A 209 8.81 2.13 -6.42
N VAL A 210 10.03 1.99 -5.91
CA VAL A 210 10.76 0.72 -5.91
C VAL A 210 11.35 0.38 -4.56
N ALA A 211 11.44 -0.93 -4.29
CA ALA A 211 12.25 -1.51 -3.24
C ALA A 211 13.53 -2.06 -3.88
N ILE A 212 14.67 -1.83 -3.23
CA ILE A 212 15.99 -2.20 -3.73
C ILE A 212 16.66 -3.02 -2.62
N LYS A 213 16.98 -4.28 -2.90
CA LYS A 213 17.55 -5.20 -1.92
C LYS A 213 18.69 -6.03 -2.51
N PRO A 214 19.62 -6.52 -1.68
CA PRO A 214 20.62 -7.48 -2.11
C PRO A 214 19.97 -8.76 -2.66
N MET A 215 20.49 -9.27 -3.77
CA MET A 215 20.07 -10.54 -4.35
C MET A 215 20.42 -11.69 -3.39
N GLN A 216 21.65 -11.71 -2.88
CA GLN A 216 22.07 -12.60 -1.79
C GLN A 216 21.90 -11.90 -0.44
N SER A 217 21.44 -12.67 0.54
CA SER A 217 21.22 -12.22 1.91
C SER A 217 22.55 -11.83 2.56
N ILE A 218 22.72 -10.54 2.81
CA ILE A 218 23.90 -9.97 3.46
C ILE A 218 23.50 -9.09 4.64
N GLU A 219 24.39 -9.02 5.62
CA GLU A 219 24.35 -8.05 6.70
C GLU A 219 25.60 -7.17 6.64
N VAL A 220 25.42 -5.88 6.90
CA VAL A 220 26.52 -4.91 7.04
C VAL A 220 26.61 -4.45 8.48
N GLU A 221 27.84 -4.23 8.94
CA GLU A 221 28.09 -3.71 10.27
C GLU A 221 27.89 -2.20 10.30
N THR A 222 27.11 -1.73 11.27
CA THR A 222 26.85 -0.29 11.48
C THR A 222 27.17 0.07 12.92
N LYS A 223 27.28 1.38 13.20
CA LYS A 223 27.43 1.88 14.58
C LYS A 223 26.31 1.45 15.54
N LYS A 224 25.18 0.96 15.02
CA LYS A 224 24.00 0.52 15.79
C LYS A 224 23.83 -1.01 15.77
N GLY A 225 24.81 -1.75 15.25
CA GLY A 225 24.77 -3.20 15.09
C GLY A 225 24.66 -3.63 13.62
N ARG A 226 24.47 -4.94 13.41
CA ARG A 226 24.29 -5.52 12.07
C ARG A 226 22.95 -5.12 11.46
N LEU A 227 22.94 -4.86 10.17
CA LEU A 227 21.79 -4.37 9.43
C LEU A 227 21.71 -5.06 8.06
N ARG A 228 20.51 -5.46 7.66
CA ARG A 228 20.22 -5.84 6.27
C ARG A 228 20.07 -4.57 5.42
N PRO A 229 20.88 -4.35 4.37
CA PRO A 229 20.90 -3.09 3.63
C PRO A 229 19.78 -3.03 2.58
N VAL A 230 18.52 -2.99 3.02
CA VAL A 230 17.36 -2.80 2.14
C VAL A 230 17.06 -1.31 2.01
N LEU A 231 16.76 -0.87 0.78
CA LEU A 231 16.46 0.50 0.44
C LEU A 231 15.09 0.62 -0.25
N LYS A 232 14.53 1.83 -0.20
CA LYS A 232 13.32 2.20 -0.96
C LYS A 232 13.52 3.56 -1.61
N LYS A 233 12.94 3.74 -2.80
CA LYS A 233 12.88 5.01 -3.52
C LYS A 233 11.44 5.25 -3.95
N LYS A 234 10.88 6.42 -3.64
CA LYS A 234 9.48 6.77 -3.93
C LYS A 234 9.39 8.01 -4.79
N ILE A 235 8.30 8.17 -5.52
CA ILE A 235 8.02 9.43 -6.24
C ILE A 235 7.70 10.57 -5.26
N ALA A 236 8.03 11.81 -5.62
CA ALA A 236 7.80 12.98 -4.77
C ALA A 236 6.32 13.18 -4.44
N ALA A 237 5.43 12.91 -5.42
CA ALA A 237 3.99 12.97 -5.23
C ALA A 237 3.51 12.09 -4.05
N PHE A 238 4.17 10.95 -3.79
CA PHE A 238 3.83 10.08 -2.66
C PHE A 238 4.22 10.63 -1.28
N ALA A 239 5.13 11.60 -1.23
CA ALA A 239 5.49 12.28 0.02
C ALA A 239 4.61 13.52 0.30
N GLU A 240 4.00 14.10 -0.74
CA GLU A 240 3.37 15.43 -0.69
C GLU A 240 1.85 15.40 -0.95
N ASP A 241 1.36 14.44 -1.73
CA ASP A 241 -0.04 14.36 -2.14
C ASP A 241 -0.88 13.56 -1.14
N ARG A 242 -1.97 14.19 -0.70
CA ARG A 242 -2.94 13.67 0.26
C ARG A 242 -3.62 12.37 -0.18
N ARG A 243 -3.63 12.05 -1.48
CA ARG A 243 -4.11 10.75 -1.99
C ARG A 243 -3.31 9.58 -1.43
N TYR A 244 -2.04 9.79 -1.09
CA TYR A 244 -1.12 8.76 -0.60
C TYR A 244 -0.85 8.85 0.92
N LEU A 245 -1.30 9.92 1.57
CA LEU A 245 -1.09 10.17 3.01
C LEU A 245 -2.15 9.50 3.90
N GLN A 246 -3.19 8.90 3.32
CA GLN A 246 -4.34 8.45 4.08
C GLN A 246 -4.26 6.97 4.48
N SER A 247 -3.47 6.72 5.52
CA SER A 247 -3.72 5.61 6.43
C SER A 247 -4.73 5.99 7.53
N GLU A 248 -5.64 6.94 7.27
CA GLU A 248 -6.69 7.24 8.25
C GLU A 248 -7.65 6.06 8.29
N LYS A 249 -7.90 5.54 9.49
CA LYS A 249 -9.01 4.63 9.74
C LYS A 249 -10.24 5.29 9.14
N TRP A 250 -10.84 4.62 8.16
CA TRP A 250 -12.16 4.97 7.67
C TRP A 250 -13.06 5.21 8.90
N PRO A 251 -13.88 6.27 8.94
CA PRO A 251 -14.94 6.33 9.94
C PRO A 251 -15.68 5.00 9.90
N GLU A 252 -16.02 4.47 11.08
CA GLU A 252 -16.73 3.21 11.21
C GLU A 252 -17.88 3.14 10.20
N PRO A 253 -18.18 1.95 9.65
CA PRO A 253 -19.24 1.79 8.67
C PRO A 253 -20.48 2.53 9.15
N PRO A 254 -21.16 3.28 8.27
CA PRO A 254 -22.43 3.86 8.63
C PRO A 254 -23.37 2.74 9.07
N GLU A 255 -24.23 3.06 10.04
CA GLU A 255 -25.28 2.18 10.55
C GLU A 255 -25.97 1.40 9.43
N LEU A 256 -26.25 0.11 9.71
CA LEU A 256 -27.05 -0.80 8.88
C LEU A 256 -28.18 -0.05 8.14
N GLY A 257 -28.06 0.11 6.80
CA GLY A 257 -29.09 0.74 5.98
C GLY A 257 -28.66 1.62 4.80
N GLN A 258 -27.35 1.84 4.55
CA GLN A 258 -26.89 2.54 3.33
C GLN A 258 -26.69 1.55 2.18
N SER A 259 -27.07 1.94 0.94
CA SER A 259 -26.80 1.11 -0.24
C SER A 259 -25.32 1.17 -0.65
N ASP A 260 -24.82 0.09 -1.25
CA ASP A 260 -23.46 -0.01 -1.82
C ASP A 260 -23.15 1.14 -2.79
N ARG A 261 -24.18 1.64 -3.50
CA ARG A 261 -24.10 2.76 -4.44
C ARG A 261 -23.79 4.08 -3.74
N LEU A 262 -24.38 4.33 -2.57
CA LEU A 262 -24.07 5.52 -1.79
C LEU A 262 -22.62 5.49 -1.30
N THR A 263 -22.12 4.32 -0.89
CA THR A 263 -20.72 4.16 -0.45
C THR A 263 -19.74 4.43 -1.59
N LEU A 264 -19.99 3.90 -2.80
CA LEU A 264 -19.19 4.18 -3.99
C LEU A 264 -19.16 5.69 -4.32
N LEU A 265 -20.32 6.35 -4.29
CA LEU A 265 -20.43 7.78 -4.57
C LEU A 265 -19.75 8.65 -3.51
N GLN A 266 -19.83 8.28 -2.23
CA GLN A 266 -19.10 8.97 -1.15
C GLN A 266 -17.60 8.84 -1.34
N TRP A 267 -17.12 7.64 -1.71
CA TRP A 267 -15.71 7.42 -1.97
C TRP A 267 -15.20 8.24 -3.16
N GLU A 268 -15.98 8.32 -4.23
CA GLU A 268 -15.56 9.11 -5.37
C GLU A 268 -15.62 10.62 -5.10
N ALA A 269 -16.68 11.08 -4.44
CA ALA A 269 -16.78 12.43 -3.91
C ALA A 269 -15.55 12.81 -3.07
N PHE A 270 -15.07 11.90 -2.23
CA PHE A 270 -13.90 12.10 -1.41
C PHE A 270 -12.64 12.39 -2.24
N ASN A 271 -12.40 11.62 -3.30
CA ASN A 271 -11.25 11.81 -4.21
C ASN A 271 -11.32 13.12 -5.00
N LEU A 272 -12.52 13.66 -5.19
CA LEU A 272 -12.73 14.94 -5.85
C LEU A 272 -12.47 16.12 -4.90
N VAL A 273 -12.54 15.95 -3.57
CA VAL A 273 -12.28 17.03 -2.60
C VAL A 273 -10.78 17.26 -2.44
N THR A 274 -10.18 18.04 -3.35
CA THR A 274 -8.72 18.28 -3.41
C THR A 274 -8.35 19.76 -3.27
N GLU A 275 -7.12 20.03 -2.82
CA GLU A 275 -6.57 21.40 -2.73
C GLU A 275 -6.49 22.08 -4.10
N ASN A 276 -6.13 21.35 -5.17
CA ASN A 276 -6.11 21.88 -6.53
C ASN A 276 -7.47 22.43 -6.97
N ARG A 277 -8.57 21.71 -6.69
CA ARG A 277 -9.92 22.21 -6.99
C ARG A 277 -10.29 23.42 -6.14
N LEU A 278 -9.81 23.50 -4.90
CA LEU A 278 -10.01 24.67 -4.06
C LEU A 278 -9.27 25.89 -4.62
N VAL A 279 -8.01 25.74 -5.02
CA VAL A 279 -7.23 26.79 -5.67
C VAL A 279 -7.90 27.26 -6.97
N ASN A 280 -8.38 26.32 -7.79
CA ASN A 280 -9.14 26.62 -9.00
C ASN A 280 -10.42 27.40 -8.68
N ALA A 281 -11.19 26.98 -7.66
CA ALA A 281 -12.39 27.70 -7.22
C ALA A 281 -12.07 29.11 -6.70
N ILE A 282 -10.96 29.29 -5.98
CA ILE A 282 -10.48 30.61 -5.55
C ILE A 282 -10.16 31.49 -6.76
N SER A 283 -9.45 30.95 -7.76
CA SER A 283 -9.07 31.70 -8.97
C SER A 283 -10.30 32.21 -9.76
N LYS A 284 -11.39 31.43 -9.80
CA LYS A 284 -12.65 31.79 -10.46
C LYS A 284 -13.44 32.89 -9.73
N ILE A 285 -13.24 33.04 -8.42
CA ILE A 285 -13.96 34.00 -7.58
C ILE A 285 -13.14 35.28 -7.33
N GLY A 286 -11.81 35.17 -7.45
CA GLY A 286 -10.86 36.25 -7.21
C GLY A 286 -10.29 36.26 -5.78
N PRO A 287 -9.23 37.06 -5.53
CA PRO A 287 -8.53 37.10 -4.25
C PRO A 287 -9.46 37.52 -3.10
N MET A 288 -9.39 36.77 -2.00
CA MET A 288 -10.21 36.95 -0.80
C MET A 288 -9.71 38.14 0.03
N ALA A 289 -9.93 39.36 -0.44
CA ALA A 289 -9.61 40.58 0.29
C ALA A 289 -10.63 40.87 1.40
N GLY A 290 -10.37 40.35 2.60
CA GLY A 290 -11.04 40.75 3.84
C GLY A 290 -12.42 40.12 4.09
N LYS A 291 -12.63 39.72 5.35
CA LYS A 291 -13.82 39.03 5.90
C LYS A 291 -15.16 39.49 5.31
N ARG A 292 -15.64 38.84 4.25
CA ARG A 292 -17.07 38.84 3.88
C ARG A 292 -17.59 37.41 3.92
N ARG A 293 -18.35 37.08 4.96
CA ARG A 293 -19.08 35.80 5.10
C ARG A 293 -19.79 35.36 3.81
N ARG A 294 -20.22 36.32 2.98
CA ARG A 294 -20.82 36.10 1.67
C ARG A 294 -19.85 35.47 0.66
N GLN A 295 -18.61 35.95 0.56
CA GLN A 295 -17.59 35.41 -0.35
C GLN A 295 -17.14 34.01 0.07
N SER A 296 -16.95 33.76 1.37
CA SER A 296 -16.62 32.40 1.86
C SER A 296 -17.74 31.40 1.58
N ARG A 297 -19.01 31.81 1.72
CA ARG A 297 -20.15 30.96 1.34
C ARG A 297 -20.21 30.72 -0.16
N GLN A 298 -19.90 31.74 -0.97
CA GLN A 298 -19.85 31.63 -2.42
C GLN A 298 -18.74 30.67 -2.87
N LEU A 299 -17.55 30.76 -2.27
CA LEU A 299 -16.44 29.84 -2.52
C LEU A 299 -16.78 28.41 -2.13
N PHE A 300 -17.32 28.22 -0.93
CA PHE A 300 -17.73 26.89 -0.47
C PHE A 300 -18.75 26.26 -1.42
N ARG A 301 -19.75 27.04 -1.84
CA ARG A 301 -20.76 26.58 -2.79
C ARG A 301 -20.15 26.25 -4.16
N ALA A 302 -19.33 27.15 -4.72
CA ALA A 302 -18.69 26.91 -6.01
C ALA A 302 -17.80 25.65 -6.00
N PHE A 303 -17.08 25.42 -4.90
CA PHE A 303 -16.27 24.21 -4.73
C PHE A 303 -17.12 22.95 -4.65
N VAL A 304 -18.18 22.95 -3.83
CA VAL A 304 -19.08 21.79 -3.70
C VAL A 304 -19.81 21.52 -5.02
N ASP A 305 -20.23 22.57 -5.74
CA ASP A 305 -20.88 22.45 -7.04
C ASP A 305 -19.90 21.86 -8.08
N ASP A 306 -18.62 22.26 -8.10
CA ASP A 306 -17.57 21.69 -8.98
C ASP A 306 -17.33 20.20 -8.68
N VAL A 307 -17.28 19.82 -7.39
CA VAL A 307 -17.18 18.41 -6.98
C VAL A 307 -18.39 17.61 -7.43
N LEU A 308 -19.61 18.14 -7.24
CA LEU A 308 -20.84 17.47 -7.65
C LEU A 308 -20.97 17.35 -9.17
N GLU A 309 -20.57 18.37 -9.91
CA GLU A 309 -20.56 18.35 -11.38
C GLU A 309 -19.61 17.26 -11.89
N GLN A 310 -18.39 17.18 -11.35
CA GLN A 310 -17.46 16.13 -11.73
C GLN A 310 -17.98 14.74 -11.33
N LEU A 311 -18.56 14.60 -10.13
CA LEU A 311 -19.14 13.33 -9.70
C LEU A 311 -20.29 12.90 -10.62
N TYR A 312 -21.09 13.84 -11.12
CA TYR A 312 -22.14 13.60 -12.10
C TYR A 312 -21.59 13.16 -13.46
N GLN A 313 -20.49 13.75 -13.91
CA GLN A 313 -19.82 13.35 -15.15
C GLN A 313 -19.25 11.94 -15.05
N ASN A 314 -18.68 11.58 -13.90
CA ASN A 314 -18.02 10.30 -13.73
C ASN A 314 -19.00 9.16 -13.43
N GLN A 315 -20.08 9.43 -12.68
CA GLN A 315 -21.03 8.42 -12.19
C GLN A 315 -22.50 8.81 -12.43
N PRO A 316 -22.92 9.08 -13.68
CA PRO A 316 -24.28 9.55 -13.96
C PRO A 316 -25.34 8.52 -13.53
N ASP A 317 -25.11 7.24 -13.82
CA ASP A 317 -26.06 6.16 -13.55
C ASP A 317 -26.18 5.87 -12.05
N ALA A 318 -25.07 5.84 -11.31
CA ALA A 318 -25.10 5.62 -9.88
C ALA A 318 -25.80 6.79 -9.15
N LEU A 319 -25.58 8.04 -9.59
CA LEU A 319 -26.24 9.22 -9.03
C LEU A 319 -27.74 9.31 -9.35
N ALA A 320 -28.17 8.73 -10.47
CA ALA A 320 -29.58 8.62 -10.83
C ALA A 320 -30.29 7.52 -10.02
N ALA A 321 -29.54 6.50 -9.60
CA ALA A 321 -30.09 5.29 -9.01
C ALA A 321 -30.11 5.26 -7.46
N ILE A 322 -29.60 6.29 -6.79
CA ILE A 322 -29.70 6.45 -5.33
C ILE A 322 -31.00 7.14 -4.90
N ALA A 323 -31.50 6.79 -3.72
CA ALA A 323 -32.73 7.40 -3.19
C ALA A 323 -32.52 8.88 -2.81
N PRO A 324 -33.59 9.71 -2.78
CA PRO A 324 -33.48 11.11 -2.37
C PRO A 324 -32.85 11.33 -0.98
N GLN A 325 -33.07 10.39 -0.05
CA GLN A 325 -32.45 10.40 1.28
C GLN A 325 -30.93 10.15 1.20
N GLU A 326 -30.50 9.22 0.36
CA GLU A 326 -29.09 8.93 0.12
C GLU A 326 -28.38 10.08 -0.58
N ARG A 327 -29.05 10.74 -1.53
CA ARG A 327 -28.52 11.97 -2.16
C ARG A 327 -28.30 13.08 -1.14
N LYS A 328 -29.17 13.20 -0.13
CA LYS A 328 -28.98 14.13 0.99
C LYS A 328 -27.77 13.74 1.84
N LEU A 329 -27.58 12.45 2.14
CA LEU A 329 -26.41 11.95 2.87
C LEU A 329 -25.11 12.19 2.10
N LEU A 330 -25.09 11.95 0.79
CA LEU A 330 -23.94 12.22 -0.07
C LEU A 330 -23.56 13.70 -0.06
N ASN A 331 -24.54 14.60 -0.20
CA ASN A 331 -24.30 16.05 -0.14
C ASN A 331 -23.77 16.50 1.23
N GLN A 332 -24.28 15.89 2.32
CA GLN A 332 -23.78 16.14 3.67
C GLN A 332 -22.33 15.67 3.84
N TYR A 333 -22.00 14.50 3.28
CA TYR A 333 -20.64 13.94 3.27
C TYR A 333 -19.67 14.86 2.53
N ILE A 334 -19.97 15.23 1.27
CA ILE A 334 -19.17 16.17 0.46
C ILE A 334 -18.95 17.48 1.22
N SER A 335 -20.03 18.03 1.79
CA SER A 335 -19.94 19.27 2.57
C SER A 335 -19.10 19.11 3.83
N GLY A 336 -19.09 17.92 4.46
CA GLY A 336 -18.25 17.60 5.61
C GLY A 336 -16.77 17.62 5.26
N GLU A 337 -16.39 16.92 4.19
CA GLU A 337 -15.01 16.85 3.71
C GLU A 337 -14.50 18.19 3.20
N ALA A 338 -15.33 18.94 2.47
CA ALA A 338 -15.00 20.29 2.05
C ALA A 338 -14.72 21.22 3.25
N ARG A 339 -15.48 21.12 4.36
CA ARG A 339 -15.22 21.92 5.57
C ARG A 339 -13.87 21.58 6.21
N LYS A 340 -13.51 20.29 6.26
CA LYS A 340 -12.22 19.85 6.78
C LYS A 340 -11.07 20.42 5.94
N LEU A 341 -11.17 20.29 4.61
CA LEU A 341 -10.21 20.83 3.66
C LEU A 341 -10.03 22.34 3.82
N PHE A 342 -11.14 23.10 3.82
CA PHE A 342 -11.11 24.56 3.98
C PHE A 342 -10.44 24.96 5.30
N LYS A 343 -10.79 24.30 6.42
CA LYS A 343 -10.19 24.60 7.72
C LYS A 343 -8.68 24.41 7.71
N GLN A 344 -8.19 23.35 7.07
CA GLN A 344 -6.76 23.06 6.98
C GLN A 344 -6.04 24.05 6.05
N PHE A 345 -6.57 24.26 4.84
CA PHE A 345 -5.99 25.14 3.83
C PHE A 345 -5.82 26.58 4.32
N PHE A 346 -6.87 27.17 4.92
CA PHE A 346 -6.81 28.53 5.44
C PHE A 346 -6.04 28.66 6.76
N HIS A 347 -5.87 27.57 7.52
CA HIS A 347 -5.01 27.56 8.71
C HIS A 347 -3.53 27.58 8.34
N ASN A 348 -3.16 26.84 7.29
CA ASN A 348 -1.78 26.84 6.78
C ASN A 348 -1.43 28.17 6.09
N SER A 349 -2.34 28.71 5.27
CA SER A 349 -2.17 30.00 4.58
C SER A 349 -2.10 31.23 5.50
N ALA A 350 -2.33 31.07 6.81
CA ALA A 350 -2.23 32.14 7.80
C ALA A 350 -0.90 32.11 8.59
N ARG A 351 -0.07 31.09 8.36
CA ARG A 351 1.24 30.90 9.02
C ARG A 351 2.42 31.25 8.10
N ASP A 352 2.18 31.27 6.80
CA ASP A 352 3.04 31.84 5.77
C ASP A 352 2.64 33.31 5.53
#